data_AF-A0A535DTT9-F1
#
_entry.id   AF-A0A535DTT9-F1
#
_cell.length_a   1.000
_cell.length_b   1.000
_cell.length_c   1.000
_cell.angle_alpha   90.00
_cell.angle_beta   90.00
_cell.angle_gamma   90.00
#
_symmetry.space_group_name_H-M   'P 1'
#
loop_
_entity.id
_entity.type
_entity.pdbx_description
1 polymer ?
#
loop_
_entity_poly.entity_id
_entity_poly.type
_entity_poly.pdbx_seq_one_letter_code
_entity_poly.pdbx_strand_id
1 'polypeptide(L)'
;MLVVVSGGSQGSERVNDALWSALGRIIRRAYVLHITGDKHGTRAEARRANLPDETRDHYIVRRFLGDEMGGALAAADLAIGRAGASSIAEPLAFGIPLLLIPFGAAMEGHQEANARAMEETGAAISMREGELDGDRFSAQVIGLLQNPDGLKRMANAARAAGRPQAARDIARDLLSLGGCG
;
A
#
# COMPACT_ATOMS: atom_id res chain seq x y z
N MET A 1 1.17 13.68 -7.98
CA MET A 1 1.53 12.44 -7.28
C MET A 1 0.28 11.60 -7.06
N LEU A 2 0.37 10.28 -7.18
CA LEU A 2 -0.69 9.31 -6.93
C LEU A 2 -0.32 8.41 -5.75
N VAL A 3 -1.23 8.33 -4.77
CA VAL A 3 -1.15 7.40 -3.65
C VAL A 3 -2.22 6.33 -3.83
N VAL A 4 -1.81 5.07 -3.87
CA VAL A 4 -2.73 3.93 -3.89
C VAL A 4 -2.91 3.44 -2.47
N VAL A 5 -4.16 3.34 -2.01
CA VAL A 5 -4.48 2.83 -0.67
C VAL A 5 -5.36 1.59 -0.80
N SER A 6 -4.94 0.47 -0.23
CA SER A 6 -5.69 -0.78 -0.23
C SER A 6 -5.53 -1.55 1.07
N GLY A 7 -6.64 -2.03 1.61
CA GLY A 7 -6.65 -2.96 2.74
C GLY A 7 -6.49 -4.44 2.36
N GLY A 8 -6.24 -4.76 1.08
CA GLY A 8 -6.37 -6.10 0.53
C GLY A 8 -7.75 -6.34 -0.12
N SER A 9 -7.99 -7.55 -0.63
CA SER A 9 -9.20 -7.88 -1.41
C SER A 9 -10.52 -7.67 -0.67
N GLN A 10 -10.54 -7.91 0.65
CA GLN A 10 -11.71 -7.68 1.51
C GLN A 10 -11.82 -6.25 2.05
N GLY A 11 -10.83 -5.40 1.77
CA GLY A 11 -10.66 -4.12 2.43
C GLY A 11 -10.18 -4.26 3.88
N SER A 12 -9.80 -3.14 4.48
CA SER A 12 -9.41 -3.06 5.89
C SER A 12 -10.06 -1.85 6.52
N GLU A 13 -11.06 -2.08 7.36
CA GLU A 13 -11.82 -1.02 8.02
C GLU A 13 -10.90 0.01 8.71
N ARG A 14 -9.87 -0.46 9.41
CA ARG A 14 -8.92 0.40 10.12
C ARG A 14 -8.05 1.25 9.20
N VAL A 15 -7.66 0.73 8.04
CA VAL A 15 -6.91 1.50 7.03
C VAL A 15 -7.83 2.52 6.38
N ASN A 16 -9.06 2.12 6.06
CA ASN A 16 -10.07 3.00 5.46
C ASN A 16 -10.41 4.16 6.41
N ASP A 17 -10.61 3.88 7.69
CA ASP A 17 -10.92 4.89 8.72
C ASP A 17 -9.78 5.88 8.93
N ALA A 18 -8.53 5.40 8.95
CA ALA A 18 -7.36 6.25 9.02
C ALA A 18 -7.25 7.17 7.81
N LEU A 19 -7.44 6.63 6.60
CA LEU A 19 -7.47 7.42 5.38
C LEU A 19 -8.58 8.47 5.42
N TRP A 20 -9.81 8.11 5.76
CA TRP A 20 -10.93 9.07 5.80
C TRP A 20 -10.71 10.18 6.82
N SER A 21 -10.10 9.87 7.97
CA SER A 21 -9.76 10.87 8.98
C SER A 21 -8.66 11.84 8.53
N ALA A 22 -7.77 11.39 7.64
CA ALA A 22 -6.68 12.17 7.07
C ALA A 22 -7.00 12.80 5.70
N LEU A 23 -8.11 12.40 5.07
CA LEU A 23 -8.33 12.53 3.64
C LEU A 23 -8.19 13.97 3.16
N GLY A 24 -8.87 14.91 3.82
CA GLY A 24 -8.83 16.34 3.48
C GLY A 24 -7.44 16.98 3.51
N ARG A 25 -6.49 16.40 4.26
CA ARG A 25 -5.09 16.88 4.31
C ARG A 25 -4.23 16.30 3.19
N ILE A 26 -4.48 15.05 2.84
CA ILE A 26 -3.71 14.30 1.83
C ILE A 26 -4.12 14.76 0.42
N ILE A 27 -5.43 14.88 0.14
CA ILE A 27 -5.95 15.22 -1.20
C ILE A 27 -5.56 16.62 -1.67
N ARG A 28 -5.10 17.51 -0.77
CA ARG A 28 -4.55 18.82 -1.13
C ARG A 28 -3.14 18.74 -1.74
N ARG A 29 -2.51 17.57 -1.70
CA ARG A 29 -1.11 17.35 -2.09
C ARG A 29 -0.95 16.21 -3.11
N ALA A 30 -1.89 15.27 -3.16
CA ALA A 30 -1.82 14.13 -4.04
C ALA A 30 -3.22 13.64 -4.45
N TYR A 31 -3.27 12.92 -5.57
CA TYR A 31 -4.40 12.07 -5.90
C TYR A 31 -4.36 10.81 -5.05
N VAL A 32 -5.51 10.36 -4.58
CA VAL A 32 -5.68 9.15 -3.79
C VAL A 32 -6.59 8.20 -4.54
N LEU A 33 -6.05 7.07 -4.98
CA LEU A 33 -6.83 5.94 -5.45
C LEU A 33 -7.07 4.98 -4.30
N HIS A 34 -8.29 4.95 -3.79
CA HIS A 34 -8.67 4.15 -2.64
C HIS A 34 -9.46 2.92 -3.06
N ILE A 35 -8.87 1.76 -2.82
CA ILE A 35 -9.43 0.44 -3.06
C ILE A 35 -10.05 -0.04 -1.74
N THR A 36 -11.35 0.19 -1.59
CA THR A 36 -12.03 0.17 -0.30
C THR A 36 -12.34 -1.23 0.22
N GLY A 37 -12.39 -2.21 -0.69
CA GLY A 37 -13.08 -3.48 -0.48
C GLY A 37 -14.60 -3.34 -0.66
N ASP A 38 -15.26 -4.45 -0.99
CA ASP A 38 -16.68 -4.48 -1.36
C ASP A 38 -17.61 -3.94 -0.25
N LYS A 39 -17.26 -4.22 1.01
CA LYS A 39 -18.07 -3.86 2.18
C LYS A 39 -18.12 -2.34 2.46
N HIS A 40 -17.19 -1.57 1.91
CA HIS A 40 -16.98 -0.17 2.32
C HIS A 40 -17.23 0.86 1.21
N GLY A 41 -17.61 0.44 0.01
CA GLY A 41 -17.79 1.32 -1.15
C GLY A 41 -18.79 2.45 -0.91
N THR A 42 -19.97 2.15 -0.36
CA THR A 42 -21.01 3.17 -0.07
C THR A 42 -20.52 4.25 0.90
N ARG A 43 -19.79 3.84 1.95
CA ARG A 43 -19.23 4.78 2.93
C ARG A 43 -18.17 5.66 2.28
N ALA A 44 -17.33 5.10 1.40
CA ALA A 44 -16.31 5.87 0.68
C ALA A 44 -16.90 6.90 -0.28
N GLU A 45 -17.96 6.56 -1.02
CA GLU A 45 -18.65 7.50 -1.91
C GLU A 45 -19.31 8.64 -1.12
N ALA A 46 -19.94 8.33 0.03
CA ALA A 46 -20.48 9.36 0.91
C ALA A 46 -19.38 10.30 1.44
N ARG A 47 -18.18 9.77 1.76
CA ARG A 47 -17.03 10.61 2.12
C ARG A 47 -16.60 11.50 0.96
N ARG A 48 -16.55 10.97 -0.28
CA ARG A 48 -16.20 11.74 -1.47
C ARG A 48 -17.19 12.88 -1.74
N ALA A 49 -18.49 12.62 -1.62
CA ALA A 49 -19.54 13.62 -1.84
C ALA A 49 -19.42 14.83 -0.89
N ASN A 50 -18.92 14.61 0.33
CA ASN A 50 -18.71 15.65 1.33
C ASN A 50 -17.39 16.43 1.17
N LEU A 51 -16.56 16.10 0.16
CA LEU A 51 -15.33 16.85 -0.11
C LEU A 51 -15.63 18.17 -0.84
N PRO A 52 -14.81 19.22 -0.64
CA PRO A 52 -14.87 20.45 -1.44
C PRO A 52 -14.71 20.16 -2.93
N ASP A 53 -15.44 20.87 -3.78
CA ASP A 53 -15.45 20.69 -5.24
C ASP A 53 -14.03 20.67 -5.82
N GLU A 54 -13.15 21.55 -5.34
CA GLU A 54 -11.79 21.74 -5.84
C GLU A 54 -10.87 20.55 -5.58
N THR A 55 -11.22 19.67 -4.63
CA THR A 55 -10.40 18.51 -4.24
C THR A 55 -11.14 17.19 -4.36
N ARG A 56 -12.43 17.20 -4.70
CA ARG A 56 -13.27 16.01 -4.81
C ARG A 56 -12.72 14.99 -5.82
N ASP A 57 -12.18 15.48 -6.92
CA ASP A 57 -11.61 14.63 -7.98
C ASP A 57 -10.21 14.10 -7.66
N HIS A 58 -9.59 14.60 -6.59
CA HIS A 58 -8.34 14.04 -6.08
C HIS A 58 -8.59 12.76 -5.27
N TYR A 59 -9.83 12.41 -4.95
CA TYR A 59 -10.18 11.17 -4.26
C TYR A 59 -11.00 10.25 -5.17
N ILE A 60 -10.35 9.18 -5.63
CA ILE A 60 -10.90 8.20 -6.56
C ILE A 60 -11.22 6.94 -5.78
N VAL A 61 -12.50 6.55 -5.77
CA VAL A 61 -12.98 5.37 -5.05
C VAL A 61 -13.13 4.21 -6.01
N ARG A 62 -12.63 3.04 -5.61
CA ARG A 62 -12.86 1.75 -6.27
C ARG A 62 -13.13 0.70 -5.19
N ARG A 63 -14.08 -0.20 -5.43
CA ARG A 63 -14.34 -1.31 -4.51
C ARG A 63 -13.27 -2.40 -4.66
N PHE A 64 -12.94 -2.69 -5.91
CA PHE A 64 -11.93 -3.66 -6.36
C PHE A 64 -11.38 -3.20 -7.72
N LEU A 65 -10.14 -3.56 -8.04
CA LEU A 65 -9.50 -3.23 -9.33
C LEU A 65 -9.22 -4.44 -10.22
N GLY A 66 -9.16 -5.67 -9.69
CA GLY A 66 -8.83 -6.87 -10.49
C GLY A 66 -7.60 -6.64 -11.37
N ASP A 67 -7.76 -6.86 -12.67
CA ASP A 67 -6.70 -6.73 -13.68
C ASP A 67 -6.15 -5.30 -13.81
N GLU A 68 -6.90 -4.28 -13.39
CA GLU A 68 -6.48 -2.88 -13.45
C GLU A 68 -5.45 -2.50 -12.36
N MET A 69 -5.21 -3.39 -11.38
CA MET A 69 -4.27 -3.13 -10.28
C MET A 69 -2.85 -2.82 -10.77
N GLY A 70 -2.37 -3.56 -11.78
CA GLY A 70 -1.04 -3.32 -12.34
C GLY A 70 -0.90 -1.92 -12.94
N GLY A 71 -1.94 -1.44 -13.64
CA GLY A 71 -1.97 -0.09 -14.18
C GLY A 71 -1.99 0.99 -13.10
N ALA A 72 -2.75 0.76 -12.03
CA ALA A 72 -2.78 1.64 -10.86
C ALA A 72 -1.41 1.74 -10.17
N LEU A 73 -0.73 0.61 -9.95
CA LEU A 73 0.60 0.57 -9.33
C LEU A 73 1.67 1.17 -10.24
N ALA A 74 1.60 0.94 -11.55
CA ALA A 74 2.54 1.56 -12.51
C ALA A 74 2.49 3.09 -12.51
N ALA A 75 1.34 3.68 -12.15
CA ALA A 75 1.17 5.13 -12.04
C ALA A 75 1.37 5.67 -10.61
N ALA A 76 1.56 4.80 -9.61
CA ALA A 76 1.64 5.19 -8.20
C ALA A 76 3.02 5.75 -7.85
N ASP A 77 3.04 6.70 -6.91
CA ASP A 77 4.27 7.17 -6.26
C ASP A 77 4.46 6.53 -4.88
N LEU A 78 3.38 6.07 -4.26
CA LEU A 78 3.34 5.44 -2.94
C LEU A 78 2.17 4.48 -2.85
N ALA A 79 2.39 3.30 -2.29
CA ALA A 79 1.35 2.34 -1.95
C ALA A 79 1.19 2.23 -0.42
N ILE A 80 -0.05 2.18 0.06
CA ILE A 80 -0.38 2.08 1.49
C ILE A 80 -1.31 0.88 1.70
N GLY A 81 -0.98 0.01 2.64
CA GLY A 81 -1.83 -1.14 2.92
C GLY A 81 -1.37 -2.04 4.04
N ARG A 82 -2.04 -3.19 4.18
CA ARG A 82 -1.65 -4.23 5.14
C ARG A 82 -0.34 -4.89 4.73
N ALA A 83 0.40 -5.44 5.70
CA ALA A 83 1.67 -6.13 5.46
C ALA A 83 1.49 -7.61 5.07
N GLY A 84 0.51 -7.87 4.19
CA GLY A 84 0.28 -9.20 3.60
C GLY A 84 1.20 -9.45 2.41
N ALA A 85 1.46 -10.74 2.10
CA ALA A 85 2.40 -11.12 1.05
C ALA A 85 2.09 -10.47 -0.32
N SER A 86 0.84 -10.54 -0.80
CA SER A 86 0.44 -9.92 -2.09
C SER A 86 0.49 -8.39 -2.05
N SER A 87 0.04 -7.79 -0.94
CA SER A 87 0.07 -6.33 -0.73
C SER A 87 1.48 -5.75 -0.71
N ILE A 88 2.49 -6.57 -0.44
CA ILE A 88 3.90 -6.22 -0.52
C ILE A 88 4.45 -6.56 -1.91
N ALA A 89 4.26 -7.80 -2.38
CA ALA A 89 4.87 -8.28 -3.61
C ALA A 89 4.44 -7.49 -4.85
N GLU A 90 3.17 -7.13 -4.96
CA GLU A 90 2.65 -6.40 -6.12
C GLU A 90 3.29 -5.00 -6.25
N PRO A 91 3.27 -4.10 -5.24
CA PRO A 91 3.95 -2.80 -5.33
C PRO A 91 5.46 -2.93 -5.58
N LEU A 92 6.13 -3.88 -4.95
CA LEU A 92 7.57 -4.09 -5.16
C LEU A 92 7.91 -4.48 -6.60
N ALA A 93 7.07 -5.27 -7.26
CA ALA A 93 7.25 -5.63 -8.66
C ALA A 93 7.23 -4.41 -9.60
N PHE A 94 6.50 -3.35 -9.21
CA PHE A 94 6.49 -2.06 -9.90
C PHE A 94 7.50 -1.05 -9.35
N GLY A 95 8.28 -1.43 -8.32
CA GLY A 95 9.24 -0.54 -7.67
C GLY A 95 8.61 0.58 -6.85
N ILE A 96 7.39 0.35 -6.34
CA ILE A 96 6.62 1.34 -5.61
C ILE A 96 6.94 1.24 -4.12
N PRO A 97 7.32 2.36 -3.47
CA PRO A 97 7.58 2.39 -2.05
C PRO A 97 6.30 2.18 -1.23
N LEU A 98 6.45 1.68 -0.01
CA LEU A 98 5.34 1.21 0.82
C LEU A 98 5.22 1.95 2.15
N LEU A 99 4.00 2.26 2.56
CA LEU A 99 3.63 2.49 3.96
C LEU A 99 2.77 1.31 4.42
N LEU A 100 3.33 0.47 5.28
CA LEU A 100 2.71 -0.76 5.75
C LEU A 100 2.02 -0.56 7.09
N ILE A 101 0.84 -1.17 7.23
CA ILE A 101 0.03 -1.14 8.45
C ILE A 101 -0.19 -2.59 8.88
N PRO A 102 0.75 -3.21 9.63
CA PRO A 102 0.64 -4.59 10.08
C PRO A 102 -0.65 -4.83 10.86
N PHE A 103 -1.27 -5.97 10.63
CA PHE A 103 -2.44 -6.40 11.41
C PHE A 103 -2.02 -7.07 12.71
N GLY A 104 -2.13 -6.31 13.80
CA GLY A 104 -1.63 -6.70 15.14
C GLY A 104 -2.30 -7.89 15.81
N ALA A 105 -3.47 -8.32 15.33
CA ALA A 105 -4.21 -9.44 15.90
C ALA A 105 -3.92 -10.78 15.19
N ALA A 106 -3.02 -10.82 14.22
CA ALA A 106 -2.58 -12.09 13.63
C ALA A 106 -1.84 -12.90 14.70
N MET A 107 -2.39 -14.06 15.06
CA MET A 107 -1.86 -14.92 16.13
C MET A 107 -0.39 -15.32 16.00
N GLU A 108 0.16 -15.22 14.79
CA GLU A 108 1.51 -15.65 14.45
C GLU A 108 2.48 -14.49 14.13
N GLY A 109 2.05 -13.22 14.20
CA GLY A 109 2.93 -12.05 14.02
C GLY A 109 3.57 -11.91 12.64
N HIS A 110 3.07 -12.64 11.63
CA HIS A 110 3.65 -12.67 10.30
C HIS A 110 3.63 -11.31 9.59
N GLN A 111 2.59 -10.50 9.83
CA GLN A 111 2.51 -9.18 9.21
C GLN A 111 3.54 -8.20 9.80
N GLU A 112 3.82 -8.29 11.09
CA GLU A 112 4.89 -7.54 11.75
C GLU A 112 6.26 -7.96 11.20
N ALA A 113 6.49 -9.27 11.04
CA ALA A 113 7.73 -9.79 10.47
C ALA A 113 7.91 -9.32 9.02
N ASN A 114 6.86 -9.37 8.21
CA ASN A 114 6.87 -8.89 6.83
C ASN A 114 7.17 -7.39 6.76
N ALA A 115 6.51 -6.57 7.58
CA ALA A 115 6.75 -5.14 7.59
C ALA A 115 8.17 -4.81 8.01
N ARG A 116 8.68 -5.45 9.06
CA ARG A 116 10.06 -5.29 9.50
C ARG A 116 11.06 -5.67 8.41
N ALA A 117 10.85 -6.80 7.74
CA ALA A 117 11.71 -7.22 6.63
C ALA A 117 11.74 -6.16 5.52
N MET A 118 10.60 -5.53 5.21
CA MET A 118 10.55 -4.47 4.19
C MET A 118 11.18 -3.16 4.66
N GLU A 119 11.07 -2.82 5.94
CA GLU A 119 11.78 -1.69 6.54
C GLU A 119 13.31 -1.87 6.46
N GLU A 120 13.80 -3.09 6.74
CA GLU A 120 15.23 -3.42 6.66
C GLU A 120 15.79 -3.26 5.24
N THR A 121 14.97 -3.46 4.20
CA THR A 121 15.39 -3.16 2.81
C THR A 121 15.39 -1.66 2.48
N GLY A 122 14.69 -0.84 3.26
CA GLY A 122 14.41 0.57 2.96
C GLY A 122 13.30 0.79 1.94
N ALA A 123 12.62 -0.27 1.47
CA ALA A 123 11.50 -0.16 0.52
C ALA A 123 10.20 0.31 1.19
N ALA A 124 10.07 0.10 2.50
CA ALA A 124 8.89 0.44 3.27
C ALA A 124 9.22 1.18 4.56
N ILE A 125 8.20 1.85 5.07
CA ILE A 125 8.08 2.19 6.49
C ILE A 125 6.79 1.57 7.04
N SER A 126 6.70 1.33 8.33
CA SER A 126 5.50 0.80 8.96
C SER A 126 4.90 1.72 10.02
N MET A 127 3.58 1.64 10.17
CA MET A 127 2.83 2.24 11.26
C MET A 127 2.02 1.17 11.97
N ARG A 128 2.12 1.13 13.30
CA ARG A 128 1.35 0.17 14.09
C ARG A 128 -0.12 0.57 14.10
N GLU A 129 -1.00 -0.42 14.10
CA GLU A 129 -2.44 -0.19 14.10
C GLU A 129 -2.94 0.56 15.36
N GLY A 130 -2.24 0.47 16.49
CA GLY A 130 -2.50 1.28 17.68
C GLY A 130 -2.13 2.77 17.54
N GLU A 131 -1.29 3.11 16.56
CA GLU A 131 -0.82 4.48 16.28
C GLU A 131 -1.57 5.11 15.09
N LEU A 132 -2.52 4.36 14.53
CA LEU A 132 -3.22 4.71 13.31
C LEU A 132 -4.39 5.66 13.59
N ASP A 133 -4.05 6.90 14.00
CA ASP A 133 -4.97 8.03 14.06
C ASP A 133 -4.81 8.93 12.81
N GLY A 134 -5.81 9.76 12.53
CA GLY A 134 -5.84 10.60 11.33
C GLY A 134 -4.73 11.66 11.26
N ASP A 135 -4.23 12.12 12.40
CA ASP A 135 -3.18 13.14 12.45
C ASP A 135 -1.83 12.51 12.16
N ARG A 136 -1.47 11.44 12.87
CA ARG A 136 -0.24 10.66 12.63
C ARG A 136 -0.20 10.09 11.23
N PHE A 137 -1.29 9.49 10.76
CA PHE A 137 -1.37 8.93 9.41
C PHE A 137 -1.16 10.02 8.36
N SER A 138 -1.83 11.18 8.50
CA SER A 138 -1.64 12.30 7.57
C SER A 138 -0.21 12.84 7.61
N ALA A 139 0.39 12.98 8.80
CA ALA A 139 1.75 13.47 8.95
C ALA A 139 2.77 12.54 8.28
N GLN A 140 2.60 11.22 8.44
CA GLN A 140 3.47 10.23 7.83
C GLN A 140 3.38 10.25 6.30
N VAL A 141 2.15 10.22 5.76
CA VAL A 141 1.93 10.26 4.31
C VAL A 141 2.46 11.57 3.73
N ILE A 142 2.12 12.71 4.33
CA ILE A 142 2.58 14.02 3.85
C ILE A 142 4.10 14.16 3.95
N GLY A 143 4.72 13.67 5.02
CA GLY A 143 6.17 13.68 5.18
C GLY A 143 6.89 12.89 4.09
N LEU A 144 6.34 11.76 3.66
CA LEU A 144 6.84 11.01 2.49
C LEU A 144 6.67 11.81 1.19
N LEU A 145 5.48 12.37 0.96
CA LEU A 145 5.18 13.15 -0.26
C LEU A 145 6.02 14.43 -0.36
N GLN A 146 6.41 15.01 0.77
CA GLN A 146 7.24 16.21 0.86
C GLN A 146 8.75 15.92 0.88
N ASN A 147 9.16 14.64 0.78
CA ASN A 147 10.55 14.23 0.70
C ASN A 147 10.83 13.42 -0.59
N PRO A 148 10.88 14.08 -1.77
CA PRO A 148 11.07 13.39 -3.05
C PRO A 148 12.33 12.53 -3.11
N ASP A 149 13.44 12.98 -2.51
CA ASP A 149 14.69 12.22 -2.48
C ASP A 149 14.56 10.96 -1.61
N GLY A 150 13.87 11.06 -0.48
CA GLY A 150 13.53 9.91 0.36
C GLY A 150 12.67 8.91 -0.38
N LEU A 151 11.60 9.38 -1.02
CA LEU A 151 10.69 8.53 -1.79
C LEU A 151 11.40 7.86 -2.97
N LYS A 152 12.31 8.56 -3.65
CA LYS A 152 13.16 8.01 -4.71
C LYS A 152 14.10 6.91 -4.19
N ARG A 153 14.70 7.10 -3.01
CA ARG A 153 15.52 6.05 -2.37
C ARG A 153 14.68 4.81 -2.03
N MET A 154 13.50 5.00 -1.46
CA MET A 154 12.58 3.90 -1.17
C MET A 154 12.14 3.17 -2.44
N ALA A 155 11.84 3.90 -3.52
CA ALA A 155 11.49 3.28 -4.82
C ALA A 155 12.63 2.44 -5.39
N ASN A 156 13.89 2.89 -5.26
CA ASN A 156 15.05 2.10 -5.68
C ASN A 156 15.21 0.83 -4.84
N ALA A 157 15.02 0.93 -3.52
CA ALA A 157 15.00 -0.23 -2.63
C ALA A 157 13.86 -1.19 -2.98
N ALA A 158 12.67 -0.68 -3.30
CA ALA A 158 11.52 -1.47 -3.70
C ALA A 158 11.80 -2.29 -4.96
N ARG A 159 12.43 -1.68 -5.98
CA ARG A 159 12.87 -2.40 -7.20
C ARG A 159 13.88 -3.51 -6.91
N ALA A 160 14.81 -3.26 -5.99
CA ALA A 160 15.79 -4.27 -5.59
C ALA A 160 15.15 -5.43 -4.80
N ALA A 161 14.15 -5.13 -3.97
CA ALA A 161 13.45 -6.11 -3.14
C ALA A 161 12.43 -6.96 -3.93
N GLY A 162 11.82 -6.41 -4.99
CA GLY A 162 10.71 -7.05 -5.71
C GLY A 162 11.01 -8.35 -6.45
N ARG A 163 12.29 -8.75 -6.57
CA ARG A 163 12.75 -10.03 -7.16
C ARG A 163 11.81 -10.56 -8.27
N PRO A 164 11.69 -9.88 -9.42
CA PRO A 164 10.73 -10.25 -10.46
C PRO A 164 10.92 -11.68 -11.02
N GLN A 165 12.08 -12.30 -10.77
CA GLN A 165 12.39 -13.68 -11.13
C GLN A 165 12.10 -14.70 -10.01
N ALA A 166 11.60 -14.31 -8.84
CA ALA A 166 11.43 -15.21 -7.69
C ALA A 166 10.62 -16.47 -8.02
N ALA A 167 9.54 -16.35 -8.81
CA ALA A 167 8.76 -17.51 -9.26
C ALA A 167 9.57 -18.46 -10.17
N ARG A 168 10.45 -17.91 -11.03
CA ARG A 168 11.35 -18.70 -11.89
C ARG A 168 12.48 -19.35 -11.09
N ASP A 169 12.97 -18.67 -10.06
CA ASP A 169 14.02 -19.20 -9.19
C ASP A 169 13.46 -20.34 -8.32
N ILE A 170 12.27 -20.19 -7.74
CA ILE A 170 11.56 -21.27 -7.03
C ILE A 170 11.28 -22.45 -7.97
N ALA A 171 10.81 -22.20 -9.20
CA ALA A 171 10.61 -23.27 -10.18
C ALA A 171 11.91 -23.99 -10.55
N ARG A 172 13.03 -23.26 -10.68
CA ARG A 172 14.35 -23.84 -10.91
C ARG A 172 14.80 -24.71 -9.74
N ASP A 173 14.63 -24.22 -8.52
CA ASP A 173 14.99 -24.93 -7.29
C ASP A 173 14.17 -26.23 -7.16
N LEU A 174 12.85 -26.17 -7.37
CA LEU A 174 11.97 -27.35 -7.38
C LEU A 174 12.36 -28.36 -8.47
N LEU A 175 12.68 -27.89 -9.68
CA LEU A 175 13.15 -28.77 -10.77
C LEU A 175 14.51 -29.40 -10.46
N SER A 176 15.39 -28.68 -9.77
CA SER A 176 16.70 -29.19 -9.34
C SER A 176 16.60 -30.24 -8.23
N LEU A 177 15.55 -30.19 -7.41
CA LEU A 177 15.24 -31.19 -6.38
C LEU A 177 14.52 -32.42 -6.96
N GLY A 178 13.79 -32.26 -8.06
CA GLY A 178 13.14 -33.34 -8.81
C GLY A 178 14.07 -34.09 -9.77
N GLY A 179 15.29 -33.60 -9.99
CA GLY A 179 16.31 -34.22 -10.84
C GLY A 179 17.17 -35.25 -10.12
N CYS A 180 16.56 -36.31 -9.61
CA CYS A 180 17.25 -37.56 -9.23
C CYS A 180 16.64 -38.71 -10.05
N GLY A 181 17.32 -39.10 -11.14
CA GLY A 181 16.99 -40.28 -11.96
C GLY A 181 16.86 -39.98 -13.44
#